data_AF-A0A3M1EU71-F1
#
_entry.id   AF-A0A3M1EU71-F1
#
_cell.length_a   1.000
_cell.length_b   1.000
_cell.length_c   1.000
_cell.angle_alpha   90.00
_cell.angle_beta   90.00
_cell.angle_gamma   90.00
#
_symmetry.space_group_name_H-M   'P 1'
#
loop_
_entity.id
_entity.type
_entity.pdbx_description
1 polymer ?
#
loop_
_entity_poly.entity_id
_entity_poly.type
_entity_poly.pdbx_seq_one_letter_code
_entity_poly.pdbx_strand_id
1 'polypeptide(L)'
;MQGYDYRAQIDIFRDRNVQIGAAVGLIVGLILGWFVLGWWIAPVQWVDARPSDLHPKWQKHYVAMVVDSFLLSGDSEIARARLDEFDDATLSSLFGEVLTEFEQRGAERQANGTRQLADLLGVTIVRGTPSPAQATAV
;
A
#
# COMPACT_ATOMS: atom_id res chain seq x y z
N MET A 1 2.14 52.37 -67.13
CA MET A 1 1.07 52.29 -66.12
C MET A 1 1.09 50.90 -65.52
N GLN A 2 1.71 50.73 -64.35
CA GLN A 2 1.72 49.47 -63.61
C GLN A 2 0.96 49.71 -62.31
N GLY A 3 -0.17 49.01 -62.16
CA GLY A 3 -0.95 49.01 -60.93
C GLY A 3 -0.22 48.21 -59.87
N TYR A 4 0.09 48.85 -58.75
CA TYR A 4 0.57 48.15 -57.56
C TYR A 4 -0.64 47.46 -56.91
N ASP A 5 -0.53 46.16 -56.71
CA ASP A 5 -1.60 45.33 -56.16
C ASP A 5 -1.58 45.41 -54.63
N TYR A 6 -2.52 46.16 -54.04
CA TYR A 6 -2.59 46.46 -52.60
C TYR A 6 -3.26 45.36 -51.76
N ARG A 7 -3.38 44.13 -52.28
CA ARG A 7 -4.25 43.10 -51.68
C ARG A 7 -3.55 42.10 -50.77
N ALA A 8 -2.25 42.26 -50.55
CA ALA A 8 -1.45 41.28 -49.81
C ALA A 8 -1.07 41.70 -48.38
N GLN A 9 -1.81 42.59 -47.73
CA GLN A 9 -1.39 43.15 -46.42
C GLN A 9 -2.26 42.82 -45.21
N ILE A 10 -3.39 42.12 -45.37
CA ILE A 10 -4.35 41.97 -44.26
C ILE A 10 -4.14 40.69 -43.42
N ASP A 11 -3.43 39.67 -43.91
CA ASP A 11 -3.42 38.37 -43.22
C ASP A 11 -2.22 38.10 -42.28
N ILE A 12 -1.25 39.00 -42.11
CA ILE A 12 -0.05 38.71 -41.29
C ILE A 12 -0.28 38.97 -39.78
N PHE A 13 -1.17 39.90 -39.41
CA PHE A 13 -1.40 40.26 -38.00
C PHE A 13 -2.42 39.35 -37.28
N ARG A 14 -3.22 38.59 -38.04
CA ARG A 14 -4.21 37.65 -37.49
C ARG A 14 -3.55 36.34 -37.05
N ASP A 15 -2.55 35.87 -37.80
CA ASP A 15 -1.99 34.53 -37.59
C ASP A 15 -1.29 34.35 -36.24
N ARG A 16 -0.48 35.33 -35.80
CA ARG A 16 0.32 35.15 -34.57
C ARG A 16 -0.53 35.15 -33.29
N ASN A 17 -1.55 36.01 -33.22
CA ASN A 17 -2.46 36.07 -32.07
C ASN A 17 -3.46 34.91 -32.07
N VAL A 18 -3.91 34.46 -33.25
CA VAL A 18 -4.77 33.29 -33.39
C VAL A 18 -4.01 32.00 -33.06
N GLN A 19 -2.75 31.87 -33.47
CA GLN A 19 -1.89 30.74 -33.09
C GLN A 19 -1.64 30.70 -31.58
N ILE A 20 -1.39 31.85 -30.95
CA ILE A 20 -1.26 31.93 -29.48
C ILE A 20 -2.59 31.57 -28.81
N GLY A 21 -3.72 32.08 -29.31
CA GLY A 21 -5.05 31.74 -28.81
C GLY A 21 -5.37 30.24 -28.93
N ALA A 22 -5.00 29.62 -30.05
CA ALA A 22 -5.16 28.19 -30.27
C ALA A 22 -4.25 27.35 -29.35
N ALA A 23 -2.99 27.75 -29.16
CA ALA A 23 -2.07 27.09 -28.25
C ALA A 23 -2.53 27.18 -26.79
N VAL A 24 -2.98 28.35 -26.36
CA VAL A 24 -3.51 28.56 -25.00
C VAL A 24 -4.79 27.75 -24.80
N GLY A 25 -5.71 27.76 -25.77
CA GLY A 25 -6.93 26.96 -25.71
C GLY A 25 -6.65 25.46 -25.61
N LEU A 26 -5.66 24.96 -26.35
CA LEU A 26 -5.24 23.56 -26.30
C LEU A 26 -4.63 23.20 -24.94
N ILE A 27 -3.76 24.05 -24.39
CA ILE A 27 -3.14 23.82 -23.08
C ILE A 27 -4.20 23.85 -21.98
N VAL A 28 -5.11 24.82 -22.00
CA VAL A 28 -6.20 24.93 -21.01
C VAL A 28 -7.15 23.73 -21.13
N GLY A 29 -7.51 23.33 -22.35
CA GLY A 29 -8.32 22.14 -22.59
C GLY A 29 -7.65 20.85 -22.12
N LEU A 30 -6.32 20.74 -22.28
CA LEU A 30 -5.56 19.58 -21.82
C LEU A 30 -5.45 19.53 -20.30
N ILE A 31 -5.20 20.67 -19.65
CA ILE A 31 -5.16 20.77 -18.19
C ILE A 31 -6.53 20.44 -17.59
N LEU A 32 -7.60 21.03 -18.13
CA LEU A 32 -8.97 20.76 -17.67
C LEU A 32 -9.38 19.32 -17.94
N GLY A 33 -9.11 18.79 -19.14
CA GLY A 33 -9.39 17.40 -19.49
C GLY A 33 -8.63 16.41 -18.60
N TRP A 34 -7.34 16.65 -18.36
CA TRP A 34 -6.52 15.82 -17.48
C TRP A 34 -6.99 15.88 -16.03
N PHE A 35 -7.29 17.08 -15.52
CA PHE A 35 -7.72 17.24 -14.13
C PHE A 35 -9.09 16.60 -13.89
N VAL A 36 -10.04 16.76 -14.81
CA VAL A 36 -11.36 16.14 -14.74
C VAL A 36 -11.26 14.62 -14.85
N LEU A 37 -10.49 14.08 -15.79
CA LEU A 37 -10.33 12.63 -15.92
C LEU A 37 -9.57 12.02 -14.72
N GLY A 38 -8.55 12.70 -14.21
CA GLY A 38 -7.73 12.21 -13.11
C GLY A 38 -8.43 12.21 -11.75
N TRP A 39 -9.33 13.16 -11.49
CA TRP A 39 -9.95 13.33 -10.17
C TRP A 39 -11.44 12.96 -10.10
N TRP A 40 -12.18 12.97 -11.22
CA TRP A 40 -13.62 12.67 -11.22
C TRP A 40 -13.94 11.18 -11.47
N ILE A 41 -13.08 10.47 -12.22
CA ILE A 41 -13.26 9.04 -12.54
C ILE A 41 -12.62 8.13 -11.48
N ALA A 42 -11.53 8.57 -10.86
CA ALA A 42 -10.82 7.81 -9.84
C ALA A 42 -10.56 8.69 -8.62
N PRO A 43 -11.54 8.85 -7.70
CA PRO A 43 -11.22 9.41 -6.39
C PRO A 43 -10.15 8.52 -5.76
N VAL A 44 -8.94 9.05 -5.59
CA VAL A 44 -7.86 8.33 -4.90
C VAL A 44 -8.25 8.23 -3.43
N GLN A 45 -8.89 7.12 -3.09
CA GLN A 45 -9.10 6.73 -1.72
C GLN A 45 -7.82 6.03 -1.27
N TRP A 46 -7.03 6.70 -0.43
CA TRP A 46 -6.01 6.02 0.35
C TRP A 46 -6.75 5.17 1.37
N VAL A 47 -7.12 3.95 0.97
CA VAL A 47 -7.57 2.94 1.93
C VAL A 47 -6.36 2.64 2.78
N ASP A 48 -6.41 2.99 4.07
CA ASP A 48 -5.35 2.68 5.03
C ASP A 48 -4.97 1.21 4.87
N ALA A 49 -3.72 0.94 4.48
CA ALA A 49 -3.22 -0.41 4.28
C ALA A 49 -3.13 -1.09 5.64
N ARG A 50 -4.20 -1.77 6.05
CA ARG A 50 -4.26 -2.47 7.33
C ARG A 50 -3.27 -3.63 7.32
N PRO A 51 -2.56 -3.91 8.42
CA PRO A 51 -1.69 -5.09 8.54
C PRO A 51 -2.39 -6.41 8.19
N SER A 52 -3.71 -6.50 8.37
CA SER A 52 -4.53 -7.66 8.01
C SER A 52 -4.79 -7.79 6.50
N ASP A 53 -4.70 -6.71 5.73
CA ASP A 53 -4.84 -6.72 4.26
C ASP A 53 -3.55 -7.14 3.53
N LEU A 54 -2.44 -7.31 4.26
CA LEU A 54 -1.18 -7.77 3.69
C LEU A 54 -1.31 -9.19 3.15
N HIS A 55 -0.58 -9.49 2.07
CA HIS A 55 -0.45 -10.85 1.57
C HIS A 55 0.00 -11.80 2.70
N PRO A 56 -0.52 -13.04 2.79
CA PRO A 56 -0.27 -13.95 3.93
C PRO A 56 1.20 -14.13 4.31
N LYS A 57 2.10 -14.12 3.31
CA LYS A 57 3.56 -14.14 3.52
C LYS A 57 4.07 -12.99 4.39
N TRP A 58 3.54 -11.78 4.22
CA TRP A 58 3.96 -10.58 4.96
C TRP A 58 3.28 -10.48 6.32
N GLN A 59 2.05 -11.02 6.47
CA GLN A 59 1.37 -11.09 7.77
C GLN A 59 2.21 -11.84 8.81
N LYS A 60 2.85 -12.96 8.42
CA LYS A 60 3.78 -13.70 9.29
C LYS A 60 4.94 -12.82 9.78
N HIS A 61 5.59 -12.09 8.87
CA HIS A 61 6.69 -11.21 9.21
C HIS A 61 6.26 -10.06 10.13
N TYR A 62 5.04 -9.54 9.92
CA TYR A 62 4.45 -8.54 10.80
C TYR A 62 4.24 -9.08 12.22
N VAL A 63 3.63 -10.25 12.36
CA VAL A 63 3.41 -10.88 13.68
C VAL A 63 4.75 -11.15 14.39
N ALA A 64 5.76 -11.67 13.69
CA ALA A 64 7.09 -11.87 14.26
C ALA A 64 7.71 -10.55 14.78
N MET A 65 7.54 -9.45 14.02
CA MET A 65 8.01 -8.12 14.44
C MET A 65 7.24 -7.58 15.64
N VAL A 66 5.94 -7.84 15.74
CA VAL A 66 5.14 -7.47 16.92
C VAL A 66 5.62 -8.23 18.15
N VAL A 67 5.93 -9.53 18.02
CA VAL A 67 6.53 -10.32 19.12
C VAL A 67 7.88 -9.76 19.55
N ASP A 68 8.76 -9.44 18.61
CA ASP A 68 10.07 -8.84 18.92
C ASP A 68 9.92 -7.47 19.61
N SER A 69 8.98 -6.63 19.15
CA SER A 69 8.66 -5.36 19.78
C SER A 69 8.10 -5.56 21.19
N PHE A 70 7.24 -6.55 21.40
CA PHE A 70 6.71 -6.90 22.73
C PHE A 70 7.82 -7.31 23.68
N LEU A 71 8.78 -8.11 23.22
CA LEU A 71 9.91 -8.54 24.03
C LEU A 71 10.88 -7.40 24.38
N LEU A 72 11.03 -6.42 23.49
CA LEU A 72 11.92 -5.29 23.70
C LEU A 72 11.26 -4.20 24.57
N SER A 73 9.99 -3.91 24.33
CA SER A 73 9.25 -2.83 24.99
C SER A 73 8.55 -3.29 26.28
N GLY A 74 8.19 -4.58 26.38
CA GLY A 74 7.35 -5.11 27.45
C GLY A 74 5.89 -4.66 27.40
N ASP A 75 5.50 -3.92 26.36
CA ASP A 75 4.18 -3.30 26.25
C ASP A 75 3.21 -4.25 25.51
N SER A 76 2.41 -4.97 26.31
CA SER A 76 1.39 -5.89 25.79
C SER A 76 0.17 -5.17 25.23
N GLU A 77 -0.14 -3.94 25.66
CA GLU A 77 -1.29 -3.20 25.14
C GLU A 77 -1.05 -2.76 23.70
N ILE A 78 0.16 -2.28 23.39
CA ILE A 78 0.54 -1.94 22.02
C ILE A 78 0.55 -3.18 21.13
N ALA A 79 1.07 -4.31 21.63
CA ALA A 79 1.07 -5.56 20.88
C ALA A 79 -0.35 -6.06 20.59
N ARG A 80 -1.26 -5.94 21.56
CA ARG A 80 -2.68 -6.26 21.41
C ARG A 80 -3.35 -5.36 20.38
N ALA A 81 -3.20 -4.04 20.50
CA ALA A 81 -3.81 -3.08 19.58
C ALA A 81 -3.38 -3.32 18.13
N ARG A 82 -2.12 -3.73 17.90
CA ARG A 82 -1.60 -4.04 16.55
C ARG A 82 -2.15 -5.34 15.96
N LEU A 83 -2.54 -6.29 16.81
CA LEU A 83 -3.03 -7.60 16.40
C LEU A 83 -4.56 -7.70 16.45
N ASP A 84 -5.24 -6.72 17.03
CA ASP A 84 -6.71 -6.65 17.19
C ASP A 84 -7.46 -6.68 15.85
N GLU A 85 -6.81 -6.24 14.76
CA GLU A 85 -7.39 -6.24 13.42
C GLU A 85 -7.38 -7.61 12.72
N PHE A 86 -6.74 -8.62 13.31
CA PHE A 86 -6.69 -9.97 12.76
C PHE A 86 -7.74 -10.87 13.40
N ASP A 87 -8.41 -11.70 12.59
CA ASP A 87 -9.30 -12.74 13.11
C ASP A 87 -8.53 -13.79 13.92
N ASP A 88 -9.14 -14.28 15.01
CA ASP A 88 -8.55 -15.29 15.91
C ASP A 88 -8.03 -16.53 15.17
N ALA A 89 -8.75 -16.99 14.15
CA ALA A 89 -8.34 -18.13 13.34
C ALA A 89 -7.04 -17.85 12.56
N THR A 90 -6.90 -16.64 12.02
CA THR A 90 -5.70 -16.20 11.30
C THR A 90 -4.53 -15.99 12.26
N LEU A 91 -4.76 -15.38 13.42
CA LEU A 91 -3.74 -15.25 14.46
C LEU A 91 -3.25 -16.61 14.96
N SER A 92 -4.15 -17.56 15.16
CA SER A 92 -3.81 -18.89 15.66
C SER A 92 -2.81 -19.63 14.76
N SER A 93 -2.96 -19.52 13.44
CA SER A 93 -2.06 -20.14 12.47
C SER A 93 -0.76 -19.36 12.33
N LEU A 94 -0.82 -18.02 12.28
CA LEU A 94 0.36 -17.16 12.21
C LEU A 94 1.25 -17.33 13.45
N PHE A 95 0.69 -17.40 14.66
CA PHE A 95 1.47 -17.68 15.87
C PHE A 95 2.11 -19.06 15.83
N GLY A 96 1.44 -20.07 15.27
CA GLY A 96 2.00 -21.40 15.11
C GLY A 96 3.18 -21.44 14.14
N GLU A 97 3.07 -20.72 13.03
CA GLU A 97 4.14 -20.58 12.05
C GLU A 97 5.34 -19.80 12.61
N VAL A 98 5.10 -18.67 13.26
CA VAL A 98 6.13 -17.83 13.88
C VAL A 98 6.85 -18.58 15.01
N LEU A 99 6.10 -19.32 15.83
CA LEU A 99 6.68 -20.16 16.88
C LEU A 99 7.61 -21.21 16.31
N THR A 100 7.17 -21.91 15.25
CA THR A 100 7.98 -22.94 14.58
C THR A 100 9.25 -22.34 13.99
N GLU A 101 9.17 -21.15 13.38
CA GLU A 101 10.33 -20.44 12.83
C GLU A 101 11.34 -20.06 13.92
N PHE A 102 10.88 -19.55 15.06
CA PHE A 102 11.75 -19.20 16.17
C PHE A 102 12.38 -20.44 16.83
N GLU A 103 11.64 -21.53 16.98
CA GLU A 103 12.16 -22.80 17.48
C GLU A 103 13.26 -23.36 16.57
N GLN A 104 13.06 -23.34 15.25
CA GLN A 104 14.06 -23.79 14.27
C GLN A 104 15.34 -22.95 14.30
N ARG A 105 15.22 -21.66 14.60
CA ARG A 105 16.36 -20.73 14.73
C ARG A 105 17.07 -20.82 16.09
N GLY A 106 16.53 -21.58 17.05
CA GLY A 106 17.03 -21.60 18.44
C GLY A 106 16.76 -20.29 19.19
N ALA A 107 15.77 -19.51 18.75
CA ALA A 107 15.39 -18.22 19.32
C ALA A 107 14.40 -18.42 20.49
N GLU A 108 14.88 -19.02 21.59
CA GLU A 108 14.02 -19.42 22.73
C GLU A 108 13.28 -18.25 23.37
N ARG A 109 13.92 -17.07 23.49
CA ARG A 109 13.27 -15.86 24.04
C ARG A 109 12.08 -15.45 23.18
N GLN A 110 12.25 -15.46 21.87
CA GLN A 110 11.21 -15.13 20.89
C GLN A 110 10.08 -16.17 20.87
N ALA A 111 10.43 -17.45 20.94
CA ALA A 111 9.44 -18.54 21.04
C ALA A 111 8.59 -18.40 22.32
N ASN A 112 9.20 -18.12 23.46
CA ASN A 112 8.49 -17.91 24.72
C ASN A 112 7.63 -16.64 24.68
N GLY A 113 8.14 -15.54 24.11
CA GLY A 113 7.37 -14.31 23.91
C GLY A 113 6.13 -14.51 23.02
N THR A 114 6.25 -15.33 21.98
CA THR A 114 5.12 -15.70 21.10
C THR A 114 4.03 -16.42 21.89
N ARG A 115 4.40 -17.39 22.75
CA ARG A 115 3.44 -18.13 23.59
C ARG A 115 2.77 -17.23 24.63
N GLN A 116 3.54 -16.35 25.27
CA GLN A 116 3.01 -15.40 26.24
C GLN A 116 2.03 -14.43 25.59
N LEU A 117 2.36 -13.91 24.40
CA LEU A 117 1.48 -12.99 23.68
C LEU A 117 0.20 -13.68 23.22
N ALA A 118 0.29 -14.93 22.74
CA ALA A 118 -0.90 -15.71 22.38
C ALA A 118 -1.82 -15.95 23.59
N ASP A 119 -1.26 -16.27 24.76
CA ASP A 119 -2.00 -16.44 26.01
C ASP A 119 -2.69 -15.14 26.46
N LEU A 120 -1.99 -14.01 26.39
CA LEU A 120 -2.54 -12.68 26.71
C LEU A 120 -3.71 -12.27 25.81
N LEU A 121 -3.68 -12.72 24.55
CA LEU A 121 -4.75 -12.49 23.57
C LEU A 121 -5.88 -13.53 23.67
N GLY A 122 -5.69 -14.61 24.43
CA GLY A 122 -6.64 -15.72 24.49
C GLY A 122 -6.68 -16.57 23.22
N VAL A 123 -5.67 -16.45 22.35
CA VAL A 123 -5.58 -17.17 21.07
C VAL A 123 -4.86 -18.50 21.29
N THR A 124 -5.56 -19.61 21.03
CA THR A 124 -4.94 -20.94 21.10
C THR A 124 -4.07 -21.18 19.88
N ILE A 125 -2.77 -21.37 20.07
CA ILE A 125 -1.83 -21.62 18.97
C ILE A 125 -2.15 -22.97 18.31
N VAL A 126 -2.58 -22.91 17.06
CA VAL A 126 -2.67 -24.10 16.21
C VAL A 126 -1.30 -24.24 15.55
N ARG A 127 -0.59 -25.34 15.80
CA ARG A 127 0.65 -25.63 15.08
C ARG A 127 0.32 -25.71 13.59
N GLY A 128 0.64 -24.65 12.86
CA GLY A 128 0.39 -24.57 11.43
C GLY A 128 1.27 -25.56 10.69
N THR A 129 0.66 -26.38 9.82
CA THR A 129 1.36 -26.81 8.61
C THR A 129 1.73 -25.57 7.81
N PRO A 130 2.96 -25.48 7.26
CA PRO A 130 3.38 -24.31 6.50
C PRO A 130 2.32 -23.95 5.47
N SER A 131 1.88 -22.69 5.47
CA SER A 131 0.89 -22.19 4.51
C SER A 131 1.26 -22.68 3.10
N PRO A 132 0.32 -23.24 2.30
CA PRO A 132 0.62 -23.84 0.99
C PRO A 132 1.34 -22.90 0.01
N ALA A 133 1.33 -21.59 0.25
CA ALA A 133 2.12 -20.60 -0.50
C ALA A 133 3.64 -20.63 -0.20
N GLN A 134 4.07 -21.25 0.90
CA GLN A 134 5.49 -21.48 1.24
C GLN A 134 6.03 -22.78 0.61
N ALA A 135 5.14 -23.69 0.17
CA ALA A 135 5.52 -24.97 -0.45
C ALA A 135 5.85 -24.87 -1.95
N THR A 136 5.48 -23.78 -2.62
CA THR A 136 5.73 -23.54 -4.06
C THR A 136 7.02 -22.77 -4.35
N ALA A 137 7.81 -22.43 -3.33
CA ALA A 137 9.14 -21.83 -3.49
C ALA A 137 10.23 -22.91 -3.35
N VAL A 138 10.31 -23.82 -4.32
CA VAL A 138 11.44 -24.74 -4.53
C VAL A 138 11.82 -24.71 -6.00
#